data_AF-A0A835I7W9-F1
#
_entry.id   AF-A0A835I7W9-F1
#
_cell.length_a   1.000
_cell.length_b   1.000
_cell.length_c   1.000
_cell.angle_alpha   90.00
_cell.angle_beta   90.00
_cell.angle_gamma   90.00
#
_symmetry.space_group_name_H-M   'P 1'
#
loop_
_entity.id
_entity.type
_entity.pdbx_description
1 polymer ?
#
loop_
_entity_poly.entity_id
_entity_poly.type
_entity_poly.pdbx_seq_one_letter_code
_entity_poly.pdbx_strand_id
1 'polypeptide(L)'
;GCEREVAKAANGTSDEIKKESIMRLSWALVHSKQLEDVQRGLAMLEDSLVNPGSPLQKREKLYLLAVGNFRSGDYSRSRQLLEQSLEIAPDWRQALTLKKTVEDKIA
;
A
#
# COMPACT_ATOMS: atom_id res chain seq x y z
N GLY A 1 9.57 -30.97 -17.88
CA GLY A 1 8.30 -30.29 -18.16
C GLY A 1 7.29 -30.80 -17.18
N CYS A 2 6.96 -30.01 -16.17
CA CYS A 2 6.06 -30.43 -15.11
C CYS A 2 4.79 -29.59 -15.16
N GLU A 3 4.01 -29.84 -16.20
CA GLU A 3 2.58 -29.58 -16.20
C GLU A 3 1.90 -30.84 -15.64
N ARG A 4 0.97 -30.66 -14.69
CA ARG A 4 0.40 -31.63 -13.70
C ARG A 4 1.22 -31.58 -12.40
N GLU A 5 0.81 -30.88 -11.36
CA GLU A 5 -0.49 -31.03 -10.68
C GLU A 5 -0.93 -29.72 -9.99
N VAL A 6 -1.57 -28.80 -10.72
CA VAL A 6 -2.18 -27.59 -10.14
C VAL A 6 -3.70 -27.77 -10.10
N ALA A 7 -4.16 -28.81 -9.41
CA ALA A 7 -5.59 -29.06 -9.24
C ALA A 7 -5.94 -29.66 -7.86
N LYS A 8 -5.15 -29.35 -6.82
CA LYS A 8 -5.50 -29.71 -5.43
C LYS A 8 -4.78 -28.86 -4.37
N ALA A 9 -4.97 -27.55 -4.39
CA ALA A 9 -4.55 -26.69 -3.27
C ALA A 9 -5.54 -25.53 -3.00
N ALA A 10 -6.81 -25.68 -3.39
CA ALA A 10 -7.82 -24.63 -3.25
C ALA A 10 -8.41 -24.48 -1.83
N ASN A 11 -7.85 -25.15 -0.80
CA ASN A 11 -8.46 -25.18 0.54
C ASN A 11 -7.51 -24.83 1.69
N GLY A 12 -6.47 -24.04 1.45
CA GLY A 12 -5.51 -23.69 2.51
C GLY A 12 -4.48 -22.61 2.20
N THR A 13 -4.68 -21.73 1.21
CA THR A 13 -3.86 -20.51 1.16
C THR A 13 -4.33 -19.62 2.32
N SER A 14 -3.67 -19.73 3.48
CA SER A 14 -3.95 -18.95 4.69
C SER A 14 -4.17 -17.49 4.30
N ASP A 15 -5.20 -16.87 4.86
CA ASP A 15 -5.53 -15.44 4.64
C ASP A 15 -4.32 -14.53 4.82
N GLU A 16 -3.38 -14.91 5.69
CA GLU A 16 -2.12 -14.19 5.91
C GLU A 16 -1.21 -14.22 4.68
N ILE A 17 -1.05 -15.39 4.04
CA ILE A 17 -0.23 -15.53 2.82
C ILE A 17 -0.84 -14.68 1.69
N LYS A 18 -2.18 -14.65 1.59
CA LYS A 18 -2.87 -13.79 0.61
C LYS A 18 -2.63 -12.31 0.91
N LYS A 19 -2.77 -11.87 2.16
CA LYS A 19 -2.54 -10.48 2.59
C LYS A 19 -1.10 -10.04 2.33
N GLU A 20 -0.12 -10.86 2.68
CA GLU A 20 1.29 -10.57 2.40
C GLU A 20 1.59 -10.49 0.89
N SER A 21 0.99 -11.38 0.10
CA SER A 21 1.15 -11.37 -1.36
C SER A 21 0.56 -10.10 -1.98
N ILE A 22 -0.62 -9.67 -1.50
CA ILE A 22 -1.24 -8.41 -1.89
C ILE A 22 -0.35 -7.23 -1.51
N MET A 23 0.21 -7.18 -0.29
CA MET A 23 1.12 -6.11 0.12
C MET A 23 2.35 -6.02 -0.78
N ARG A 24 3.01 -7.15 -1.06
CA ARG A 24 4.22 -7.18 -1.93
C ARG A 24 3.90 -6.72 -3.35
N LEU A 25 2.80 -7.20 -3.91
CA LEU A 25 2.36 -6.82 -5.26
C LEU A 25 1.97 -5.34 -5.33
N SER A 26 1.16 -4.86 -4.38
CA SER A 26 0.80 -3.45 -4.26
C SER A 26 2.03 -2.55 -4.15
N TRP A 27 3.02 -2.94 -3.35
CA TRP A 27 4.29 -2.21 -3.24
C TRP A 27 5.02 -2.10 -4.58
N ALA A 28 5.15 -3.21 -5.32
CA ALA A 28 5.80 -3.20 -6.62
C ALA A 28 5.06 -2.31 -7.63
N LEU A 29 3.73 -2.37 -7.63
CA LEU A 29 2.85 -1.62 -8.52
C LEU A 29 2.91 -0.10 -8.26
N VAL A 30 2.79 0.35 -7.00
CA VAL A 30 2.91 1.79 -6.68
C VAL A 30 4.31 2.33 -6.96
N HIS A 31 5.30 1.44 -7.08
CA HIS A 31 6.67 1.81 -7.48
C HIS A 31 6.94 1.74 -8.99
N SER A 32 6.00 1.26 -9.80
CA SER A 32 6.12 1.15 -11.26
C SER A 32 6.26 2.51 -11.94
N LYS A 33 6.86 2.50 -13.13
CA LYS A 33 6.95 3.67 -14.03
C LYS A 33 5.66 3.90 -14.82
N GLN A 34 4.82 2.87 -14.94
CA GLN A 34 3.55 2.95 -15.67
C GLN A 34 2.46 3.47 -14.73
N LEU A 35 1.71 4.48 -15.18
CA LEU A 35 0.64 5.06 -14.36
C LEU A 35 -0.48 4.06 -14.08
N GLU A 36 -0.79 3.19 -15.05
CA GLU A 36 -1.80 2.14 -14.92
C GLU A 36 -1.46 1.16 -13.79
N ASP A 37 -0.18 0.78 -13.67
CA ASP A 37 0.29 -0.07 -12.57
C ASP A 37 0.13 0.64 -11.23
N VAL A 38 0.50 1.93 -11.16
CA VAL A 38 0.35 2.71 -9.92
C VAL A 38 -1.12 2.79 -9.50
N GLN A 39 -2.02 3.05 -10.43
CA GLN A 39 -3.47 3.08 -10.17
C GLN A 39 -3.99 1.71 -9.70
N ARG A 40 -3.53 0.62 -10.34
CA ARG A 40 -3.88 -0.74 -9.91
C ARG A 40 -3.38 -1.04 -8.49
N GLY A 41 -2.16 -0.64 -8.18
CA GLY A 41 -1.58 -0.79 -6.83
C GLY A 41 -2.36 -0.03 -5.77
N LEU A 42 -2.78 1.20 -6.08
CA LEU A 42 -3.63 2.03 -5.22
C LEU A 42 -4.98 1.35 -4.97
N ALA A 43 -5.68 0.92 -6.02
CA ALA A 43 -6.98 0.25 -5.91
C ALA A 43 -6.89 -1.03 -5.04
N MET A 44 -5.83 -1.83 -5.22
CA MET A 44 -5.59 -3.01 -4.39
C MET A 44 -5.35 -2.66 -2.91
N LEU A 45 -4.65 -1.57 -2.63
CA LEU A 45 -4.40 -1.11 -1.26
C LEU A 45 -5.69 -0.60 -0.60
N GLU A 46 -6.52 0.15 -1.33
CA GLU A 46 -7.83 0.64 -0.86
C GLU A 46 -8.76 -0.53 -0.51
N ASP A 47 -8.86 -1.54 -1.37
CA ASP A 47 -9.65 -2.75 -1.08
C ASP A 47 -9.13 -3.47 0.17
N SER A 48 -7.80 -3.57 0.30
CA SER A 48 -7.17 -4.21 1.46
C SER A 48 -7.36 -3.45 2.79
N LEU A 49 -7.79 -2.18 2.75
CA LEU A 49 -8.09 -1.40 3.95
C LEU A 49 -9.46 -1.74 4.56
N VAL A 50 -10.36 -2.38 3.81
CA VAL A 50 -11.66 -2.86 4.32
C VAL A 50 -11.46 -3.90 5.43
N ASN A 51 -10.44 -4.74 5.28
CA ASN A 51 -9.98 -5.67 6.32
C ASN A 51 -8.48 -5.43 6.61
N PRO A 52 -8.15 -4.37 7.36
CA PRO A 52 -6.79 -3.89 7.46
C PRO A 52 -5.87 -4.86 8.21
N GLY A 53 -6.44 -5.73 9.05
CA GLY A 53 -5.69 -6.61 9.95
C GLY A 53 -5.27 -5.88 11.22
N SER A 54 -4.00 -5.98 11.60
CA SER A 54 -3.47 -5.28 12.78
C SER A 54 -3.29 -3.77 12.53
N PRO A 55 -3.19 -2.94 13.58
CA PRO A 55 -2.86 -1.51 13.43
C PRO A 55 -1.56 -1.28 12.66
N LEU A 56 -0.56 -2.15 12.84
CA LEU A 56 0.71 -2.08 12.10
C LEU A 56 0.53 -2.37 10.61
N GLN A 57 -0.34 -3.31 10.24
CA GLN A 57 -0.67 -3.54 8.83
C GLN A 57 -1.48 -2.38 8.25
N LYS A 58 -2.39 -1.79 9.04
CA LYS A 58 -3.15 -0.60 8.64
C LYS A 58 -2.24 0.59 8.34
N ARG A 59 -1.28 0.92 9.23
CA ARG A 59 -0.36 2.06 9.01
C ARG A 59 0.46 1.86 7.74
N GLU A 60 0.91 0.63 7.47
CA GLU A 60 1.74 0.31 6.32
C GLU A 60 0.96 0.46 5.00
N LYS A 61 -0.29 -0.03 4.97
CA LYS A 61 -1.22 0.19 3.86
C LYS A 61 -1.47 1.68 3.58
N LEU A 62 -1.75 2.46 4.62
CA LEU A 62 -1.97 3.90 4.51
C LEU A 62 -0.72 4.62 3.96
N TYR A 63 0.47 4.22 4.42
CA TYR A 63 1.72 4.78 3.93
C TYR A 63 1.97 4.45 2.44
N LEU A 64 1.69 3.22 2.00
CA LEU A 64 1.83 2.86 0.57
C LEU A 64 0.82 3.60 -0.31
N LEU A 65 -0.41 3.82 0.18
CA LEU A 65 -1.37 4.68 -0.51
C LEU A 65 -0.85 6.11 -0.61
N ALA A 66 -0.26 6.65 0.45
CA ALA A 66 0.30 7.99 0.42
C ALA A 66 1.44 8.12 -0.60
N VAL A 67 2.33 7.11 -0.67
CA VAL A 67 3.41 7.05 -1.67
C VAL A 67 2.84 7.02 -3.08
N GLY A 68 1.84 6.17 -3.34
CA GLY A 68 1.21 6.10 -4.66
C GLY A 68 0.56 7.42 -5.06
N ASN A 69 -0.20 8.06 -4.16
CA ASN A 69 -0.84 9.36 -4.42
C ASN A 69 0.18 10.47 -4.65
N PHE A 70 1.27 10.52 -3.88
CA PHE A 70 2.38 11.46 -4.10
C PHE A 70 2.97 11.31 -5.50
N ARG A 71 3.20 10.07 -5.93
CA ARG A 71 3.76 9.77 -7.27
C ARG A 71 2.79 10.08 -8.41
N SER A 72 1.49 9.94 -8.17
CA SER A 72 0.43 10.34 -9.11
C SER A 72 0.16 11.85 -9.12
N GLY A 73 0.79 12.63 -8.22
CA GLY A 73 0.63 14.08 -8.12
C GLY A 73 -0.53 14.55 -7.24
N ASP A 74 -1.26 13.63 -6.60
CA ASP A 74 -2.30 13.98 -5.63
C ASP A 74 -1.68 14.18 -4.23
N TYR A 75 -1.02 15.33 -4.08
CA TYR A 75 -0.32 15.69 -2.84
C TYR A 75 -1.30 15.89 -1.67
N SER A 76 -2.50 16.40 -1.92
CA SER A 76 -3.53 16.60 -0.90
C SER A 76 -3.97 15.27 -0.28
N ARG A 77 -4.30 14.28 -1.12
CA ARG A 77 -4.67 12.94 -0.64
C ARG A 77 -3.49 12.23 0.02
N SER A 78 -2.28 12.39 -0.53
CA SER A 78 -1.05 11.87 0.08
C SER A 78 -0.85 12.38 1.51
N ARG A 79 -1.01 13.68 1.75
CA ARG A 79 -0.89 14.29 3.08
C ARG A 79 -1.89 13.71 4.07
N GLN A 80 -3.17 13.62 3.68
CA GLN A 80 -4.23 13.09 4.55
C GLN A 80 -3.93 11.65 4.99
N LEU A 81 -3.50 10.81 4.05
CA LEU A 81 -3.14 9.41 4.33
C LEU A 81 -1.92 9.30 5.27
N LEU A 82 -0.96 10.22 5.15
CA LEU A 82 0.20 10.27 6.06
C LEU A 82 -0.20 10.68 7.47
N GLU A 83 -1.10 11.65 7.61
CA GLU A 83 -1.66 12.04 8.91
C GLU A 83 -2.32 10.84 9.58
N GLN A 84 -3.19 10.11 8.86
CA GLN A 84 -3.82 8.88 9.38
C GLN A 84 -2.82 7.77 9.73
N SER A 85 -1.73 7.63 8.98
CA SER A 85 -0.68 6.66 9.28
C SER A 85 0.09 7.05 10.55
N LEU A 86 0.38 8.34 10.73
CA LEU A 86 1.08 8.90 11.89
C LEU A 86 0.23 8.92 13.16
N GLU A 87 -1.11 8.95 13.06
CA GLU A 87 -1.99 8.73 14.22
C GLU A 87 -1.77 7.35 14.86
N ILE A 88 -1.39 6.34 14.06
CA ILE A 88 -1.10 4.97 14.54
C ILE A 88 0.36 4.85 15.00
N ALA A 89 1.29 5.52 14.32
CA ALA A 89 2.73 5.47 14.64
C ALA A 89 3.36 6.87 14.51
N PRO A 90 3.27 7.71 15.56
CA PRO A 90 3.71 9.11 15.51
C PRO A 90 5.20 9.29 15.19
N ASP A 91 6.03 8.35 15.65
CA ASP A 91 7.49 8.43 15.49
C ASP A 91 8.01 7.78 14.20
N TRP A 92 7.13 7.47 13.25
CA TRP A 92 7.53 6.78 12.03
C TRP A 92 8.25 7.74 11.07
N ARG A 93 9.58 7.73 11.15
CA ARG A 93 10.49 8.62 10.39
C ARG A 93 10.21 8.66 8.88
N GLN A 94 9.89 7.53 8.27
CA GLN A 94 9.61 7.47 6.82
C GLN A 94 8.36 8.28 6.47
N ALA A 95 7.26 8.09 7.22
CA ALA A 95 6.02 8.83 7.03
C ALA A 95 6.21 10.33 7.33
N LEU A 96 6.95 10.69 8.38
CA LEU A 96 7.29 12.09 8.68
C LEU A 96 8.08 12.76 7.55
N THR A 97 9.07 12.07 7.00
CA THR A 97 9.92 12.59 5.91
C THR A 97 9.10 12.80 4.64
N LEU A 98 8.24 11.84 4.31
CA LEU A 98 7.36 11.95 3.15
C LEU A 98 6.33 13.08 3.35
N LYS A 99 5.76 13.22 4.55
CA LYS A 99 4.79 14.30 4.86
C LYS A 99 5.42 15.67 4.63
N LYS A 100 6.62 15.90 5.14
CA LYS A 100 7.35 17.16 4.90
C LYS A 100 7.55 17.42 3.40
N THR A 101 7.99 16.40 2.67
CA THR A 101 8.18 16.50 1.21
C THR A 101 6.89 16.82 0.47
N VAL A 102 5.76 16.24 0.90
CA VAL A 102 4.42 16.52 0.35
C VAL A 102 4.01 17.96 0.67
N GLU A 103 4.23 18.43 1.90
CA GLU A 103 3.91 19.81 2.31
C GLU A 103 4.73 20.84 1.53
N ASP A 104 6.02 20.57 1.29
CA ASP A 104 6.90 21.40 0.44
C ASP A 104 6.44 21.44 -1.04
N LYS A 105 5.64 20.47 -1.50
CA LYS A 105 5.07 20.45 -2.87
C LYS A 105 3.73 21.19 -2.98
N ILE A 106 3.03 21.39 -1.87
CA ILE A 106 1.73 22.07 -1.82
C ILE A 106 1.90 23.57 -1.58
N ALA A 107 2.95 23.97 -0.85
CA ALA A 107 3.31 25.36 -0.56
C ALA A 107 3.74 26.14 -1.81
#